data_AF-A0A1J3E9J3-F1
#
_entry.id   AF-A0A1J3E9J3-F1
#
_cell.length_a   1.000
_cell.length_b   1.000
_cell.length_c   1.000
_cell.angle_alpha   90.00
_cell.angle_beta   90.00
_cell.angle_gamma   90.00
#
_symmetry.space_group_name_H-M   'P 1'
#
loop_
_entity.id
_entity.type
_entity.pdbx_description
1 polymer ?
#
loop_
_entity_poly.entity_id
_entity_poly.type
_entity_poly.pdbx_seq_one_letter_code
_entity_poly.pdbx_strand_id
1 'polypeptide(L)'
;WLPAAEALLGMIIFHLPSPVKAQGYRFSNLYEGPLDDKYAKGIQECDPNGPLMLYISKMVPTNDKGRFYAFGRVFSGKVKSGQKVRIMGPNFVPGEEND
;
A
#
# COMPACT_ATOMS: atom_id res chain seq x y z
N TRP A 1 6.50 15.70 -35.99
CA TRP A 1 6.59 16.07 -34.56
C TRP A 1 5.65 15.15 -33.81
N LEU A 2 6.12 14.43 -32.79
CA LEU A 2 5.31 13.51 -31.98
C LEU A 2 5.37 13.98 -30.52
N PRO A 3 4.24 14.30 -29.87
CA PRO A 3 4.23 14.71 -28.47
C PRO A 3 4.53 13.50 -27.57
N ALA A 4 5.77 13.44 -27.05
CA ALA A 4 6.23 12.31 -26.23
C ALA A 4 5.37 12.08 -24.97
N ALA A 5 4.85 13.15 -24.36
CA ALA A 5 3.98 13.06 -23.19
C ALA A 5 2.68 12.29 -23.48
N GLU A 6 2.04 12.55 -24.63
CA GLU A 6 0.80 11.88 -25.02
C GLU A 6 1.05 10.40 -25.35
N ALA A 7 2.15 10.12 -26.06
CA ALA A 7 2.53 8.74 -26.37
C ALA A 7 2.80 7.91 -25.10
N LEU A 8 3.57 8.47 -24.15
CA LEU A 8 3.86 7.81 -22.88
C LEU A 8 2.61 7.63 -22.02
N LEU A 9 1.79 8.67 -21.90
CA LEU A 9 0.54 8.60 -21.13
C LEU A 9 -0.42 7.57 -21.72
N GLY A 10 -0.55 7.52 -23.04
CA GLY A 10 -1.32 6.50 -23.75
C GLY A 10 -0.85 5.10 -23.39
N MET A 11 0.46 4.83 -23.48
CA MET A 11 1.00 3.51 -23.10
C MET A 11 0.70 3.13 -21.65
N ILE A 12 0.83 4.09 -20.71
CA ILE A 12 0.52 3.87 -19.29
C ILE A 12 -0.95 3.50 -19.11
N ILE A 13 -1.87 4.26 -19.70
CA ILE A 13 -3.32 4.04 -19.55
C ILE A 13 -3.74 2.71 -20.17
N PHE A 14 -3.24 2.38 -21.36
CA PHE A 14 -3.69 1.20 -22.10
C PHE A 14 -3.05 -0.11 -21.65
N HIS A 15 -1.81 -0.08 -21.14
CA HIS A 15 -1.06 -1.31 -20.85
C HIS A 15 -0.79 -1.56 -19.37
N LEU A 16 -0.80 -0.54 -18.50
CA LEU A 16 -0.62 -0.78 -17.07
C LEU A 16 -1.98 -1.09 -16.43
N PRO A 17 -2.08 -2.18 -15.64
CA PRO A 17 -3.31 -2.51 -14.95
C PRO A 17 -3.60 -1.48 -13.85
N SER A 18 -4.89 -1.17 -13.65
CA SER A 18 -5.34 -0.43 -12.48
C SER A 18 -5.01 -1.19 -11.19
N PRO A 19 -4.91 -0.51 -10.03
CA PRO A 19 -4.65 -1.18 -8.75
C PRO A 19 -5.70 -2.25 -8.42
N VAL A 20 -6.97 -2.01 -8.75
CA VAL A 20 -8.08 -2.98 -8.55
C VAL A 20 -7.82 -4.28 -9.30
N LYS A 21 -7.36 -4.20 -10.57
CA LYS A 21 -6.99 -5.38 -11.34
C LYS A 21 -5.68 -6.00 -10.86
N ALA A 22 -4.68 -5.16 -10.56
CA ALA A 22 -3.33 -5.59 -10.21
C ALA A 22 -3.24 -6.30 -8.86
N GLN A 23 -3.99 -5.83 -7.86
CA GLN A 23 -3.97 -6.39 -6.51
C GLN A 23 -4.53 -7.82 -6.49
N GLY A 24 -5.57 -8.10 -7.28
CA GLY A 24 -6.21 -9.42 -7.32
C GLY A 24 -5.25 -10.59 -7.59
N TYR A 25 -4.22 -10.38 -8.41
CA TYR A 25 -3.20 -11.41 -8.70
C TYR A 25 -1.86 -11.17 -7.98
N ARG A 26 -1.66 -10.02 -7.33
CA ARG A 26 -0.40 -9.69 -6.63
C ARG A 26 -0.47 -9.84 -5.13
N PHE A 27 -1.67 -9.90 -4.53
CA PHE A 27 -1.85 -9.87 -3.08
C PHE A 27 -1.06 -10.96 -2.35
N SER A 28 -0.95 -12.16 -2.92
CA SER A 28 -0.19 -13.27 -2.33
C SER A 28 1.31 -12.98 -2.17
N ASN A 29 1.87 -12.08 -2.98
CA ASN A 29 3.26 -11.67 -2.89
C ASN A 29 3.43 -10.41 -2.01
N LEU A 30 2.33 -9.75 -1.64
CA LEU A 30 2.33 -8.51 -0.84
C LEU A 30 2.02 -8.77 0.64
N TYR A 31 1.48 -9.96 0.96
CA TYR A 31 0.99 -10.29 2.29
C TYR A 31 1.61 -11.61 2.77
N GLU A 32 2.21 -11.57 3.95
CA GLU A 32 2.92 -12.71 4.54
C GLU A 32 2.04 -13.53 5.50
N GLY A 33 0.85 -13.02 5.84
CA GLY A 33 -0.10 -13.72 6.68
C GLY A 33 -0.98 -14.73 5.92
N PRO A 34 -1.96 -15.36 6.59
CA PRO A 34 -2.89 -16.30 5.97
C PRO A 34 -3.70 -15.65 4.84
N LEU A 35 -3.71 -16.27 3.66
CA LEU A 35 -4.36 -15.71 2.47
C LEU A 35 -5.89 -15.75 2.51
N ASP A 36 -6.46 -16.48 3.46
CA ASP A 36 -7.90 -16.62 3.71
C ASP A 36 -8.44 -15.61 4.74
N ASP A 37 -7.56 -14.78 5.32
CA ASP A 37 -7.98 -13.80 6.31
C ASP A 37 -8.58 -12.52 5.70
N LYS A 38 -9.16 -11.70 6.57
CA LYS A 38 -9.80 -10.43 6.18
C LYS A 38 -8.82 -9.38 5.65
N TYR A 39 -7.54 -9.44 5.99
CA TYR A 39 -6.52 -8.47 5.55
C TYR A 39 -6.04 -8.83 4.14
N ALA A 40 -5.72 -10.10 3.90
CA ALA A 40 -5.41 -10.64 2.59
C ALA A 40 -6.55 -10.37 1.60
N LYS A 41 -7.79 -10.64 2.00
CA LYS A 41 -8.97 -10.35 1.17
C LYS A 41 -9.15 -8.86 0.88
N GLY A 42 -8.99 -7.99 1.88
CA GLY A 42 -9.06 -6.53 1.69
C GLY A 42 -8.00 -6.02 0.70
N ILE A 43 -6.77 -6.55 0.78
CA ILE A 43 -5.71 -6.28 -0.19
C ILE A 43 -6.08 -6.84 -1.56
N GLN A 44 -6.56 -8.08 -1.66
CA GLN A 44 -6.93 -8.71 -2.93
C GLN A 44 -8.00 -7.90 -3.69
N GLU A 45 -9.03 -7.45 -2.98
CA GLU A 45 -10.18 -6.74 -3.54
C GLU A 45 -9.94 -5.23 -3.71
N CYS A 46 -8.81 -4.71 -3.21
CA CYS A 46 -8.53 -3.27 -3.16
C CYS A 46 -9.67 -2.49 -2.45
N ASP A 47 -10.21 -3.08 -1.38
CA ASP A 47 -11.44 -2.60 -0.74
C ASP A 47 -11.16 -1.34 0.11
N PRO A 48 -11.71 -0.17 -0.25
CA PRO A 48 -11.51 1.05 0.51
C PRO A 48 -12.28 1.06 1.86
N ASN A 49 -13.18 0.10 2.10
CA ASN A 49 -13.91 -0.06 3.36
C ASN A 49 -13.39 -1.24 4.20
N GLY A 50 -12.41 -1.99 3.69
CA GLY A 50 -11.76 -3.09 4.40
C GLY A 50 -10.82 -2.61 5.51
N PRO A 51 -10.13 -3.55 6.19
CA PRO A 51 -9.10 -3.21 7.17
C PRO A 51 -8.00 -2.34 6.55
N LEU A 52 -7.51 -1.34 7.30
CA LEU A 52 -6.43 -0.47 6.82
C LEU A 52 -5.12 -1.26 6.70
N MET A 53 -4.65 -1.45 5.46
CA MET A 53 -3.34 -2.05 5.16
C MET A 53 -2.53 -1.04 4.34
N LEU A 54 -1.41 -0.59 4.89
CA LEU A 54 -0.55 0.42 4.30
C LEU A 54 0.90 -0.06 4.39
N TYR A 55 1.61 -0.03 3.26
CA TYR A 55 3.04 -0.33 3.20
C TYR A 55 3.84 0.96 3.06
N ILE A 56 4.78 1.18 3.97
CA ILE A 56 5.73 2.30 3.93
C ILE A 56 6.98 1.84 3.20
N SER A 57 7.31 2.50 2.09
CA SER A 57 8.49 2.18 1.28
C SER A 57 9.69 3.08 1.61
N LYS A 58 9.45 4.29 2.10
CA LYS A 58 10.53 5.25 2.36
C LYS A 58 10.16 6.27 3.44
N MET A 59 11.11 6.55 4.32
CA MET A 59 11.08 7.72 5.19
C MET A 59 11.73 8.90 4.46
N VAL A 60 10.94 9.95 4.21
CA VAL A 60 11.38 11.16 3.53
C VAL A 60 11.68 12.22 4.59
N PRO A 61 12.91 12.76 4.64
CA PRO A 61 13.25 13.80 5.61
C PRO A 61 12.46 15.07 5.32
N THR A 62 12.05 15.76 6.38
CA THR A 62 11.48 17.10 6.28
C THR A 62 12.53 18.16 6.58
N ASN A 63 12.22 19.43 6.32
CA ASN A 63 13.10 20.55 6.70
C ASN A 63 13.20 20.70 8.23
N ASP A 64 12.23 20.16 8.97
CA ASP A 64 12.23 20.16 10.42
C ASP A 64 13.12 19.02 10.93
N LYS A 65 14.15 19.39 11.71
CA LYS A 65 15.06 18.41 12.31
C LYS A 65 14.28 17.39 13.15
N GLY A 66 14.50 16.11 12.84
CA GLY A 66 13.91 14.99 13.58
C GLY A 66 12.52 14.56 13.13
N ARG A 67 11.93 15.18 12.10
CA ARG A 67 10.65 14.75 11.52
C ARG A 67 10.82 14.15 10.13
N PHE A 68 10.10 13.06 9.89
CA PHE A 68 10.10 12.32 8.64
C PHE A 68 8.66 12.11 8.16
N TYR A 69 8.44 12.19 6.86
CA TYR A 69 7.22 11.70 6.23
C TYR A 69 7.40 10.23 5.85
N ALA A 70 6.47 9.40 6.31
CA ALA A 70 6.40 8.02 5.85
C ALA A 70 5.69 7.99 4.49
N PHE A 71 6.42 7.69 3.42
CA PHE A 71 5.90 7.56 2.07
C PHE A 71 5.53 6.11 1.80
N GLY A 72 4.33 5.87 1.32
CA GLY A 72 3.79 4.53 1.16
C GLY A 72 2.50 4.47 0.36
N ARG A 73 1.97 3.26 0.25
CA ARG A 73 0.74 2.95 -0.48
C ARG A 73 -0.28 2.30 0.44
N VAL A 74 -1.52 2.76 0.35
CA VAL A 74 -2.70 2.09 0.89
C VAL A 74 -3.09 0.96 -0.06
N PHE A 75 -3.12 -0.26 0.44
CA PHE A 75 -3.57 -1.45 -0.29
C PHE A 75 -5.01 -1.84 0.07
N SER A 76 -5.46 -1.51 1.28
CA SER A 76 -6.84 -1.74 1.75
C SER A 76 -7.23 -0.67 2.78
N GLY A 77 -8.51 -0.36 2.85
CA GLY A 77 -9.10 0.62 3.78
C GLY A 77 -8.83 2.08 3.40
N LYS A 78 -9.07 2.97 4.37
CA LYS A 78 -8.83 4.43 4.26
C LYS A 78 -8.01 4.90 5.46
N VAL A 79 -7.03 5.75 5.20
CA VAL A 79 -6.28 6.47 6.23
C VAL A 79 -6.89 7.85 6.46
N LYS A 80 -7.01 8.26 7.71
CA LYS A 80 -7.49 9.60 8.10
C LYS A 80 -6.61 10.19 9.19
N SER A 81 -6.54 11.52 9.24
CA SER A 81 -5.84 12.23 10.32
C SER A 81 -6.45 11.90 11.69
N GLY A 82 -5.59 11.67 12.70
CA GLY A 82 -6.01 11.32 14.06
C GLY A 82 -6.46 9.86 14.24
N GLN A 83 -6.46 9.05 13.18
CA GLN A 83 -6.75 7.62 13.27
C GLN A 83 -5.65 6.91 14.05
N LYS A 84 -6.04 6.19 15.11
CA LYS A 84 -5.12 5.26 15.80
C LYS A 84 -4.83 4.10 14.86
N VAL A 85 -3.56 3.87 14.59
CA VAL A 85 -3.07 2.80 13.72
C VAL A 85 -2.00 2.00 14.45
N ARG A 86 -1.90 0.70 14.14
CA ARG A 86 -0.79 -0.14 14.57
C ARG A 86 0.31 -0.06 13.52
N ILE A 87 1.50 0.31 13.94
CA ILE A 87 2.71 0.26 13.11
C ILE A 87 3.34 -1.11 13.37
N MET A 88 3.70 -1.83 12.31
CA MET A 88 4.34 -3.14 12.39
C MET A 88 5.78 -2.99 11.94
N GLY A 89 6.73 -3.35 12.79
CA GLY A 89 8.15 -3.32 12.47
C GLY A 89 8.55 -4.41 11.46
N PRO A 90 9.78 -4.38 10.93
CA PRO A 90 10.28 -5.40 10.01
C PRO A 90 10.31 -6.83 10.59
N ASN A 91 10.36 -6.95 11.91
CA ASN A 91 10.42 -8.23 12.62
C ASN A 91 9.09 -8.59 13.30
N PHE A 92 8.01 -7.89 12.95
CA PHE A 92 6.70 -8.12 13.57
C PHE A 92 6.21 -9.55 13.29
N VAL A 93 5.82 -10.25 14.35
CA VAL A 93 5.17 -11.57 14.27
C VAL A 93 3.79 -11.48 14.92
N PRO A 94 2.70 -11.91 14.23
CA PRO A 94 1.37 -11.91 14.81
C PRO A 94 1.29 -12.77 16.08
N GLY A 95 0.84 -12.17 17.19
CA GLY A 95 0.63 -12.86 18.46
C GLY A 95 1.82 -12.85 19.40
N GLU A 96 2.99 -12.40 18.94
CA GLU A 96 4.11 -12.10 19.83
C GLU A 96 3.98 -10.69 20.42
N GLU A 97 4.38 -10.55 21.68
CA GLU A 97 4.37 -9.28 22.41
C GLU A 97 5.62 -8.43 22.12
N ASN A 98 6.59 -8.99 21.38
CA ASN A 98 7.81 -8.32 21.00
C ASN A 98 7.58 -7.44 19.74
N ASP A 99 6.98 -6.27 19.94
CA ASP A 99 7.07 -5.11 19.03
C ASP A 99 6.81 -3.80 19.80
#